data_AF-A0A0S4L7S4-F1
#
_entry.id   AF-A0A0S4L7S4-F1
#
_cell.length_a   1.000
_cell.length_b   1.000
_cell.length_c   1.000
_cell.angle_alpha   90.00
_cell.angle_beta   90.00
_cell.angle_gamma   90.00
#
_symmetry.space_group_name_H-M   'P 1'
#
loop_
_entity.id
_entity.type
_entity.pdbx_description
1 polymer ?
#
loop_
_entity_poly.entity_id
_entity_poly.type
_entity_poly.pdbx_seq_one_letter_code
_entity_poly.pdbx_strand_id
1 'polypeptide(L)'
;MRYVLTLGLSLLLTVSGMPILDAADGAITVTTAERDDEQLPVYAPPKKLTPRARVGGTLRGTDSSEPELVALVPDHVGLTVKQTPTLNWYLSKPTTYPLRFTLNDTQKIIPIYEGSLPIPTQAGVQSIDLKRLGLTLEPNVQYRWFVSASPNAESPSRDIVAGGMIERCEFSECLTVTSVNVSCDRDSVRTNALIGFWYDAMGCVCSLIEKEPNDPSLRRLRAALLRQVGLNGVADWDLRSIQSHTK
;
A
#
# COMPACT_ATOMS: atom_id res chain seq x y z
N MET A 1 -76.64 35.19 -48.26
CA MET A 1 -75.79 35.28 -49.46
C MET A 1 -74.34 35.34 -48.98
N ARG A 2 -73.62 34.22 -49.15
CA ARG A 2 -72.15 33.98 -49.15
C ARG A 2 -71.20 34.65 -48.12
N TYR A 3 -70.47 33.76 -47.39
CA TYR A 3 -69.01 33.71 -47.09
C TYR A 3 -68.32 34.91 -46.37
N VAL A 4 -67.29 34.81 -45.50
CA VAL A 4 -66.60 33.76 -44.71
C VAL A 4 -65.57 34.47 -43.80
N LEU A 5 -65.16 33.79 -42.71
CA LEU A 5 -63.96 33.90 -41.85
C LEU A 5 -62.66 34.45 -42.56
N THR A 6 -61.59 35.02 -41.97
CA THR A 6 -60.95 34.96 -40.63
C THR A 6 -59.73 35.89 -40.54
N LEU A 7 -59.37 36.27 -39.30
CA LEU A 7 -58.05 36.44 -38.64
C LEU A 7 -56.79 36.98 -39.37
N GLY A 8 -56.06 37.85 -38.65
CA GLY A 8 -54.63 38.10 -38.88
C GLY A 8 -54.02 39.14 -37.92
N LEU A 9 -53.68 38.69 -36.70
CA LEU A 9 -53.00 39.44 -35.63
C LEU A 9 -51.47 39.42 -35.85
N SER A 10 -50.78 40.58 -35.83
CA SER A 10 -49.31 40.71 -35.72
C SER A 10 -48.98 42.16 -35.29
N LEU A 11 -48.50 42.40 -34.06
CA LEU A 11 -47.10 42.36 -33.58
C LEU A 11 -46.42 43.74 -33.70
N LEU A 12 -46.07 44.37 -32.56
CA LEU A 12 -44.68 44.76 -32.23
C LEU A 12 -44.59 45.42 -30.83
N LEU A 13 -43.65 44.88 -30.05
CA LEU A 13 -43.26 45.25 -28.70
C LEU A 13 -42.42 46.53 -28.66
N THR A 14 -42.50 47.27 -27.56
CA THR A 14 -41.30 47.82 -26.89
C THR A 14 -41.50 47.74 -25.37
N VAL A 15 -40.64 46.99 -24.67
CA VAL A 15 -40.49 47.03 -23.22
C VAL A 15 -39.02 47.29 -22.93
N SER A 16 -38.74 48.42 -22.29
CA SER A 16 -37.43 48.78 -21.76
C SER A 16 -37.14 47.96 -20.50
N GLY A 17 -36.18 47.04 -20.59
CA GLY A 17 -35.69 46.22 -19.47
C GLY A 17 -34.72 46.99 -18.57
N MET A 18 -34.93 46.86 -17.25
CA MET A 18 -34.00 47.24 -16.19
C MET A 18 -32.77 46.31 -16.18
N PRO A 19 -31.60 46.75 -15.67
CA PRO A 19 -30.45 45.86 -15.50
C PRO A 19 -30.69 44.93 -14.31
N ILE A 20 -30.56 43.63 -14.57
CA ILE A 20 -30.54 42.58 -13.54
C ILE A 20 -29.15 42.59 -12.91
N LEU A 21 -29.12 42.68 -11.59
CA LEU A 21 -27.94 42.45 -10.76
C LEU A 21 -27.61 40.96 -10.83
N ASP A 22 -26.60 40.59 -11.61
CA ASP A 22 -26.14 39.21 -11.72
C ASP A 22 -25.35 38.85 -10.45
N ALA A 23 -26.01 38.09 -9.56
CA ALA A 23 -25.37 37.45 -8.43
C ALA A 23 -24.54 36.29 -8.97
N ALA A 24 -23.24 36.53 -9.20
CA ALA A 24 -22.27 35.49 -9.43
C ALA A 24 -22.13 34.65 -8.15
N ASP A 25 -23.01 33.66 -8.01
CA ASP A 25 -22.82 32.51 -7.14
C ASP A 25 -21.69 31.67 -7.77
N GLY A 26 -20.45 32.07 -7.47
CA GLY A 26 -19.27 31.29 -7.72
C GLY A 26 -19.31 30.08 -6.80
N ALA A 27 -20.12 29.09 -7.16
CA ALA A 27 -20.03 27.74 -6.61
C ALA A 27 -18.60 27.26 -6.87
N ILE A 28 -17.77 27.35 -5.83
CA ILE A 28 -16.45 26.77 -5.82
C ILE A 28 -16.66 25.26 -5.84
N THR A 29 -16.75 24.68 -7.03
CA THR A 29 -16.43 23.27 -7.26
C THR A 29 -14.94 23.11 -7.01
N VAL A 30 -14.52 23.17 -5.73
CA VAL A 30 -13.26 22.57 -5.32
C VAL A 30 -13.45 21.08 -5.58
N THR A 31 -12.79 20.63 -6.63
CA THR A 31 -12.57 19.27 -7.07
C THR A 31 -12.59 18.32 -5.88
N THR A 32 -13.68 17.57 -5.72
CA THR A 32 -13.77 16.49 -4.72
C THR A 32 -12.64 15.48 -4.92
N ALA A 33 -12.10 15.37 -6.14
CA ALA A 33 -10.95 14.53 -6.47
C ALA A 33 -9.59 15.05 -5.96
N GLU A 34 -9.40 16.36 -5.72
CA GLU A 34 -8.14 16.88 -5.13
C GLU A 34 -8.10 16.71 -3.61
N ARG A 35 -9.25 16.78 -2.93
CA ARG A 35 -9.31 16.55 -1.47
C ARG A 35 -9.12 15.08 -1.09
N ASP A 36 -9.55 14.16 -1.95
CA ASP A 36 -9.36 12.72 -1.72
C ASP A 36 -7.89 12.29 -1.88
N ASP A 37 -7.05 13.05 -2.58
CA ASP A 37 -5.63 12.71 -2.78
C ASP A 37 -4.73 13.10 -1.58
N GLU A 38 -5.22 13.95 -0.68
CA GLU A 38 -4.45 14.43 0.49
C GLU A 38 -4.65 13.60 1.77
N GLN A 39 -5.70 12.78 1.87
CA GLN A 39 -5.94 12.04 3.11
C GLN A 39 -4.90 10.91 3.29
N LEU A 40 -4.11 10.99 4.35
CA LEU A 40 -3.16 9.94 4.71
C LEU A 40 -3.88 8.76 5.39
N PRO A 41 -3.42 7.51 5.18
CA PRO A 41 -4.02 6.35 5.79
C PRO A 41 -3.72 6.33 7.30
N VAL A 42 -4.71 5.93 8.10
CA VAL A 42 -4.54 5.63 9.51
C VAL A 42 -4.58 4.12 9.67
N TYR A 43 -3.56 3.55 10.26
CA TYR A 43 -3.49 2.12 10.54
C TYR A 43 -4.07 1.82 11.93
N ALA A 44 -5.08 0.96 11.98
CA ALA A 44 -5.62 0.45 13.24
C ALA A 44 -5.19 -1.02 13.43
N PRO A 45 -4.27 -1.31 14.35
CA PRO A 45 -3.88 -2.68 14.67
C PRO A 45 -5.08 -3.53 15.14
N PRO A 46 -5.07 -4.85 14.89
CA PRO A 46 -6.09 -5.76 15.43
C PRO A 46 -6.13 -5.70 16.96
N LYS A 47 -7.32 -5.87 17.56
CA LYS A 47 -7.51 -5.79 19.03
C LYS A 47 -6.66 -6.80 19.81
N LYS A 48 -6.39 -7.96 19.22
CA LYS A 48 -5.51 -8.98 19.80
C LYS A 48 -4.15 -8.88 19.12
N LEU A 49 -3.17 -8.35 19.84
CA LEU A 49 -1.79 -8.25 19.36
C LEU A 49 -0.97 -9.41 19.94
N THR A 50 -0.25 -10.09 19.07
CA THR A 50 0.81 -11.03 19.45
C THR A 50 2.15 -10.32 19.25
N PRO A 51 2.88 -9.95 20.33
CA PRO A 51 4.15 -9.24 20.22
C PRO A 51 5.27 -10.06 19.56
N ARG A 52 6.36 -9.38 19.16
CA ARG A 52 7.59 -9.97 18.57
C ARG A 52 7.35 -10.68 17.23
N ALA A 53 6.50 -10.11 16.39
CA ALA A 53 6.22 -10.64 15.06
C ALA A 53 7.24 -10.20 14.00
N ARG A 54 7.99 -9.13 14.26
CA ARG A 54 9.00 -8.57 13.34
C ARG A 54 10.41 -8.96 13.75
N VAL A 55 11.20 -9.35 12.75
CA VAL A 55 12.64 -9.65 12.89
C VAL A 55 13.41 -8.66 12.03
N GLY A 56 14.45 -8.06 12.60
CA GLY A 56 15.18 -6.95 11.98
C GLY A 56 14.37 -5.65 11.97
N GLY A 57 14.70 -4.72 11.07
CA GLY A 57 13.91 -3.52 10.82
C GLY A 57 14.41 -2.22 11.44
N THR A 58 15.59 -2.22 12.07
CA THR A 58 16.30 -0.97 12.37
C THR A 58 17.22 -0.65 11.20
N LEU A 59 16.94 0.42 10.46
CA LEU A 59 17.99 1.05 9.65
C LEU A 59 18.95 1.72 10.62
N ARG A 60 20.16 1.18 10.77
CA ARG A 60 21.24 1.90 11.46
C ARG A 60 21.87 2.81 10.40
N GLY A 61 22.48 3.91 10.81
CA GLY A 61 23.00 4.93 9.88
C GLY A 61 23.73 4.34 8.67
N THR A 62 23.70 5.05 7.54
CA THR A 62 24.16 4.61 6.21
C THR A 62 25.66 4.26 6.10
N ASP A 63 26.40 4.28 7.20
CA ASP A 63 27.85 4.10 7.27
C ASP A 63 28.27 2.63 7.41
N SER A 64 27.33 1.70 7.56
CA SER A 64 27.64 0.27 7.48
C SER A 64 28.10 -0.08 6.06
N SER A 65 29.12 -0.92 5.90
CA SER A 65 29.53 -1.46 4.59
C SER A 65 28.53 -2.49 4.06
N GLU A 66 27.83 -3.20 4.92
CA GLU A 66 26.86 -4.25 4.56
C GLU A 66 25.48 -3.66 4.15
N PRO A 67 24.74 -4.32 3.24
CA PRO A 67 23.36 -3.95 2.95
C PRO A 67 22.44 -4.24 4.12
N GLU A 68 21.40 -3.44 4.30
CA GLU A 68 20.38 -3.66 5.33
C GLU A 68 19.09 -4.15 4.69
N LEU A 69 18.48 -5.15 5.34
CA LEU A 69 17.18 -5.68 4.98
C LEU A 69 16.14 -5.24 6.02
N VAL A 70 14.97 -4.80 5.56
CA VAL A 70 13.85 -4.43 6.43
C VAL A 70 12.55 -4.99 5.89
N ALA A 71 11.84 -5.79 6.69
CA ALA A 71 10.49 -6.23 6.35
C ALA A 71 9.51 -5.07 6.57
N LEU A 72 8.66 -4.77 5.59
CA LEU A 72 7.66 -3.69 5.69
C LEU A 72 6.41 -4.19 6.40
N VAL A 73 6.57 -4.54 7.68
CA VAL A 73 5.57 -5.20 8.53
C VAL A 73 5.44 -4.50 9.88
N PRO A 74 4.29 -4.61 10.58
CA PRO A 74 4.17 -4.18 11.97
C PRO A 74 5.00 -5.04 12.92
N ASP A 75 5.14 -4.61 14.18
CA ASP A 75 5.79 -5.39 15.26
C ASP A 75 4.91 -6.52 15.84
N HIS A 76 3.66 -6.59 15.38
CA HIS A 76 2.69 -7.64 15.67
C HIS A 76 2.32 -8.42 14.40
N VAL A 77 1.51 -9.47 14.53
CA VAL A 77 1.03 -10.25 13.37
C VAL A 77 0.20 -9.35 12.46
N GLY A 78 0.63 -9.20 11.21
CA GLY A 78 -0.15 -8.45 10.21
C GLY A 78 -1.22 -9.34 9.58
N LEU A 79 -2.38 -8.78 9.29
CA LEU A 79 -3.49 -9.51 8.68
C LEU A 79 -3.54 -9.33 7.17
N THR A 80 -4.05 -10.35 6.48
CA THR A 80 -4.46 -10.31 5.08
C THR A 80 -5.81 -10.97 4.88
N VAL A 81 -6.62 -10.52 3.92
CA VAL A 81 -7.76 -11.32 3.41
C VAL A 81 -7.39 -12.14 2.17
N LYS A 82 -6.31 -11.77 1.49
CA LYS A 82 -5.85 -12.44 0.27
C LYS A 82 -5.27 -13.81 0.58
N GLN A 83 -5.66 -14.79 -0.23
CA GLN A 83 -5.06 -16.14 -0.24
C GLN A 83 -3.60 -16.14 -0.71
N THR A 84 -3.27 -15.24 -1.65
CA THR A 84 -1.93 -15.08 -2.22
C THR A 84 -1.49 -13.61 -2.07
N PRO A 85 -1.15 -13.15 -0.86
CA PRO A 85 -0.72 -11.78 -0.62
C PRO A 85 0.65 -11.49 -1.27
N THR A 86 0.96 -10.21 -1.41
CA THR A 86 2.30 -9.72 -1.74
C THR A 86 3.02 -9.32 -0.45
N LEU A 87 4.24 -9.81 -0.26
CA LEU A 87 5.09 -9.45 0.87
C LEU A 87 6.09 -8.40 0.41
N ASN A 88 6.29 -7.34 1.20
CA ASN A 88 7.15 -6.22 0.83
C ASN A 88 8.31 -6.08 1.81
N TRP A 89 9.51 -5.86 1.28
CA TRP A 89 10.72 -5.64 2.06
C TRP A 89 11.56 -4.53 1.42
N TYR A 90 12.53 -3.99 2.16
CA TYR A 90 13.39 -2.91 1.72
C TYR A 90 14.86 -3.36 1.75
N LEU A 91 15.59 -2.97 0.72
CA LEU A 91 17.02 -3.14 0.56
C LEU A 91 17.71 -1.77 0.58
N SER A 92 18.63 -1.52 1.51
CA SER A 92 19.25 -0.19 1.66
C SER A 92 20.22 0.19 0.54
N LYS A 93 20.89 -0.78 -0.07
CA LYS A 93 21.87 -0.60 -1.16
C LYS A 93 21.93 -1.86 -2.03
N PRO A 94 22.36 -1.76 -3.31
CA PRO A 94 22.58 -2.94 -4.15
C PRO A 94 23.54 -3.93 -3.48
N THR A 95 23.30 -5.22 -3.69
CA THR A 95 24.08 -6.30 -3.10
C THR A 95 24.42 -7.36 -4.13
N THR A 96 25.51 -8.09 -3.92
CA THR A 96 25.86 -9.30 -4.67
C THR A 96 25.61 -10.57 -3.87
N TYR A 97 25.14 -10.44 -2.62
CA TYR A 97 24.91 -11.58 -1.75
C TYR A 97 23.72 -12.41 -2.24
N PRO A 98 23.82 -13.75 -2.24
CA PRO A 98 22.68 -14.62 -2.48
C PRO A 98 21.52 -14.28 -1.55
N LEU A 99 20.34 -14.09 -2.13
CA LEU A 99 19.11 -13.83 -1.41
C LEU A 99 18.24 -15.09 -1.33
N ARG A 100 17.61 -15.30 -0.18
CA ARG A 100 16.70 -16.41 0.07
C ARG A 100 15.38 -15.91 0.66
N PHE A 101 14.30 -16.57 0.26
CA PHE A 101 12.98 -16.43 0.85
C PHE A 101 12.61 -17.72 1.55
N THR A 102 12.10 -17.60 2.78
CA THR A 102 11.58 -18.72 3.57
C THR A 102 10.19 -18.37 4.08
N LEU A 103 9.25 -19.31 3.98
CA LEU A 103 7.90 -19.20 4.53
C LEU A 103 7.61 -20.41 5.42
N ASN A 104 7.32 -20.14 6.68
CA ASN A 104 7.07 -21.13 7.70
C ASN A 104 5.62 -21.05 8.16
N ASP A 105 4.93 -22.18 8.15
CA ASP A 105 3.71 -22.36 8.93
C ASP A 105 4.12 -22.56 10.39
N THR A 106 3.61 -21.74 11.31
CA THR A 106 4.03 -21.78 12.72
C THR A 106 3.64 -23.07 13.45
N GLN A 107 2.76 -23.88 12.86
CA GLN A 107 2.32 -25.17 13.39
C GLN A 107 3.17 -26.35 12.86
N LYS A 108 4.06 -26.10 11.88
CA LYS A 108 4.87 -27.13 11.23
C LYS A 108 6.35 -26.95 11.56
N ILE A 109 7.07 -28.07 11.56
CA ILE A 109 8.52 -28.10 11.81
C ILE A 109 9.29 -27.67 10.56
N ILE A 110 8.83 -28.08 9.38
CA ILE A 110 9.50 -27.85 8.10
C ILE A 110 8.89 -26.60 7.42
N PRO A 111 9.72 -25.70 6.84
CA PRO A 111 9.24 -24.60 6.02
C PRO A 111 8.30 -25.09 4.91
N ILE A 112 7.21 -24.37 4.66
CA ILE A 112 6.35 -24.66 3.51
C ILE A 112 6.96 -24.18 2.20
N TYR A 113 7.94 -23.27 2.28
CA TYR A 113 8.75 -22.85 1.15
C TYR A 113 10.13 -22.41 1.60
N GLU A 114 11.14 -22.77 0.82
CA GLU A 114 12.48 -22.19 0.89
C GLU A 114 13.06 -22.12 -0.53
N GLY A 115 13.51 -20.94 -0.95
CA GLY A 115 14.02 -20.76 -2.32
C GLY A 115 14.81 -19.47 -2.51
N SER A 116 15.61 -19.42 -3.57
CA SER A 116 16.40 -18.25 -3.93
C SER A 116 15.53 -17.13 -4.48
N LEU A 117 15.86 -15.89 -4.14
CA LEU A 117 15.27 -14.69 -4.74
C LEU A 117 16.21 -14.12 -5.82
N PRO A 118 15.68 -13.52 -6.90
CA PRO A 118 16.47 -12.69 -7.80
C PRO A 118 17.13 -11.55 -7.03
N ILE A 119 18.39 -11.24 -7.35
CA ILE A 119 19.14 -10.15 -6.73
C ILE A 119 18.67 -8.82 -7.37
N PRO A 120 18.10 -7.87 -6.61
CA PRO A 120 17.70 -6.58 -7.13
C PRO A 120 18.90 -5.77 -7.65
N THR A 121 18.74 -5.12 -8.79
CA THR A 121 19.77 -4.24 -9.37
C THR A 121 19.82 -2.88 -8.69
N GLN A 122 18.76 -2.50 -7.97
CA GLN A 122 18.60 -1.20 -7.32
C GLN A 122 18.22 -1.36 -5.84
N ALA A 123 18.65 -0.40 -5.03
CA ALA A 123 18.14 -0.24 -3.67
C ALA A 123 16.67 0.15 -3.69
N GLY A 124 15.96 -0.17 -2.61
CA GLY A 124 14.58 0.25 -2.41
C GLY A 124 13.66 -0.88 -2.02
N VAL A 125 12.36 -0.60 -2.14
CA VAL A 125 11.29 -1.55 -1.81
C VAL A 125 11.19 -2.62 -2.89
N GLN A 126 11.13 -3.87 -2.44
CA GLN A 126 11.06 -5.08 -3.24
C GLN A 126 9.80 -5.86 -2.85
N SER A 127 9.24 -6.59 -3.81
CA SER A 127 7.97 -7.30 -3.69
C SER A 127 8.15 -8.81 -3.92
N ILE A 128 7.55 -9.65 -3.08
CA ILE A 128 7.46 -11.10 -3.24
C ILE A 128 6.00 -11.45 -3.44
N ASP A 129 5.65 -11.86 -4.66
CA ASP A 129 4.30 -12.31 -5.00
C ASP A 129 4.16 -13.80 -4.75
N LEU A 130 3.40 -14.17 -3.70
CA LEU A 130 3.16 -15.58 -3.36
C LEU A 130 2.44 -16.33 -4.48
N LYS A 131 1.61 -15.66 -5.28
CA LYS A 131 0.92 -16.28 -6.42
C LYS A 131 1.91 -16.79 -7.45
N ARG A 132 2.96 -16.01 -7.76
CA ARG A 132 4.01 -16.42 -8.72
C ARG A 132 4.85 -17.59 -8.22
N LEU A 133 4.94 -17.75 -6.90
CA LEU A 133 5.62 -18.87 -6.27
C LEU A 133 4.72 -20.12 -6.12
N GLY A 134 3.45 -20.03 -6.51
CA GLY A 134 2.47 -21.12 -6.32
C GLY A 134 2.10 -21.35 -4.85
N LEU A 135 2.28 -20.34 -3.99
CA LEU A 135 2.05 -20.42 -2.55
C LEU A 135 0.71 -19.81 -2.18
N THR A 136 -0.01 -20.49 -1.29
CA THR A 136 -1.29 -20.04 -0.74
C THR A 136 -1.25 -20.08 0.78
N LEU A 137 -1.93 -19.13 1.42
CA LEU A 137 -2.10 -19.11 2.86
C LEU A 137 -3.46 -19.72 3.22
N GLU A 138 -3.47 -20.62 4.18
CA GLU A 138 -4.69 -21.17 4.75
C GLU A 138 -5.35 -20.15 5.70
N PRO A 139 -6.69 -20.10 5.75
CA PRO A 139 -7.39 -19.24 6.69
C PRO A 139 -7.02 -19.57 8.14
N ASN A 140 -6.87 -18.53 8.97
CA ASN A 140 -6.62 -18.60 10.41
C ASN A 140 -5.33 -19.34 10.80
N VAL A 141 -4.37 -19.42 9.86
CA VAL A 141 -3.03 -19.95 10.10
C VAL A 141 -2.03 -18.81 10.12
N GLN A 142 -1.20 -18.79 11.17
CA GLN A 142 -0.08 -17.87 11.29
C GLN A 142 1.14 -18.43 10.57
N TYR A 143 1.69 -17.62 9.68
CA TYR A 143 2.93 -17.87 9.01
C TYR A 143 3.99 -16.87 9.46
N ARG A 144 5.24 -17.31 9.44
CA ARG A 144 6.41 -16.44 9.59
C ARG A 144 7.24 -16.51 8.33
N TRP A 145 7.60 -15.36 7.78
CA TRP A 145 8.38 -15.27 6.56
C TRP A 145 9.66 -14.48 6.78
N PHE A 146 10.68 -14.82 6.01
CA PHE A 146 11.99 -14.21 6.08
C PHE A 146 12.55 -13.95 4.68
N VAL A 147 13.27 -12.84 4.56
CA VAL A 147 14.26 -12.62 3.51
C VAL A 147 15.62 -12.58 4.18
N SER A 148 16.57 -13.36 3.66
CA SER A 148 17.95 -13.34 4.10
C SER A 148 18.90 -13.04 2.96
N ALA A 149 19.99 -12.33 3.29
CA ALA A 149 21.17 -12.19 2.44
C ALA A 149 22.32 -12.92 3.13
N SER A 150 23.06 -13.74 2.40
CA SER A 150 24.18 -14.50 2.95
C SER A 150 25.52 -13.94 2.44
N PRO A 151 26.26 -13.17 3.26
CA PRO A 151 27.59 -12.67 2.87
C PRO A 151 28.62 -13.78 2.73
N ASN A 152 28.46 -14.87 3.50
CA ASN A 152 29.34 -16.03 3.49
C ASN A 152 28.52 -17.31 3.73
N ALA A 153 28.45 -18.17 2.72
CA ALA A 153 27.72 -19.44 2.80
C ALA A 153 28.25 -20.40 3.87
N GLU A 154 29.53 -20.28 4.27
CA GLU A 154 30.14 -21.09 5.33
C GLU A 154 29.84 -20.54 6.74
N SER A 155 29.22 -19.37 6.85
CA SER A 155 28.90 -18.74 8.14
C SER A 155 27.47 -18.20 8.19
N PRO A 156 26.44 -19.08 8.23
CA PRO A 156 25.04 -18.66 8.24
C PRO A 156 24.64 -17.79 9.45
N SER A 157 25.41 -17.83 10.54
CA SER A 157 25.20 -16.96 11.71
C SER A 157 25.43 -15.47 11.41
N ARG A 158 26.07 -15.16 10.28
CA ARG A 158 26.27 -13.80 9.76
C ARG A 158 25.23 -13.38 8.73
N ASP A 159 24.24 -14.22 8.43
CA ASP A 159 23.20 -13.86 7.48
C ASP A 159 22.45 -12.62 7.97
N ILE A 160 22.23 -11.69 7.05
CA ILE A 160 21.43 -10.49 7.29
C ILE A 160 19.98 -10.92 7.06
N VAL A 161 19.13 -10.81 8.08
CA VAL A 161 17.77 -11.37 8.04
C VAL A 161 16.75 -10.30 8.42
N ALA A 162 15.68 -10.23 7.63
CA ALA A 162 14.48 -9.48 7.97
C ALA A 162 13.23 -10.33 7.76
N GLY A 163 12.21 -10.15 8.59
CA GLY A 163 11.01 -10.96 8.49
C GLY A 163 9.84 -10.45 9.32
N GLY A 164 8.69 -11.08 9.08
CA GLY A 164 7.42 -10.72 9.69
C GLY A 164 6.52 -11.93 9.89
N MET A 165 5.44 -11.73 10.65
CA MET A 165 4.34 -12.69 10.71
C MET A 165 3.13 -12.20 9.92
N ILE A 166 2.44 -13.14 9.30
CA ILE A 166 1.23 -12.92 8.52
C ILE A 166 0.19 -13.96 8.92
N GLU A 167 -1.06 -13.52 9.03
CA GLU A 167 -2.21 -14.40 9.21
C GLU A 167 -3.25 -14.04 8.16
N ARG A 168 -3.77 -15.06 7.46
CA ARG A 168 -4.90 -14.88 6.56
C ARG A 168 -6.18 -14.99 7.37
N CYS A 169 -6.91 -13.89 7.49
CA CYS A 169 -8.26 -13.97 8.01
C CYS A 169 -9.21 -14.50 6.94
N GLU A 170 -10.11 -15.42 7.33
CA GLU A 170 -11.17 -15.85 6.43
C GLU A 170 -12.13 -14.68 6.13
N PHE A 171 -12.52 -14.53 4.87
CA PHE A 171 -13.40 -13.45 4.44
C PHE A 171 -14.74 -13.46 5.21
N SER A 172 -15.30 -14.64 5.50
CA SER A 172 -16.55 -14.80 6.28
C SER A 172 -16.43 -14.27 7.73
N GLU A 173 -15.30 -14.52 8.38
CA GLU A 173 -15.00 -14.08 9.74
C GLU A 173 -14.62 -12.60 9.81
N CYS A 174 -13.96 -12.08 8.78
CA CYS A 174 -13.54 -10.68 8.72
C CYS A 174 -14.60 -9.72 8.15
N LEU A 175 -15.55 -10.22 7.34
CA LEU A 175 -16.68 -9.44 6.81
C LEU A 175 -17.75 -9.11 7.85
N THR A 176 -17.94 -9.94 8.87
CA THR A 176 -18.95 -9.68 9.91
C THR A 176 -18.63 -8.42 10.73
N VAL A 177 -17.44 -7.86 10.58
CA VAL A 177 -16.97 -6.67 11.29
C VAL A 177 -16.61 -5.52 10.33
N THR A 178 -16.51 -5.74 9.00
CA THR A 178 -15.73 -4.82 8.15
C THR A 178 -16.06 -4.83 6.66
N SER A 179 -16.17 -3.64 6.05
CA SER A 179 -16.26 -3.42 4.60
C SER A 179 -14.88 -3.52 3.92
N VAL A 180 -14.36 -4.75 3.81
CA VAL A 180 -13.07 -5.04 3.16
C VAL A 180 -13.12 -4.67 1.68
N ASN A 181 -12.09 -3.95 1.19
CA ASN A 181 -11.96 -3.66 -0.24
C ASN A 181 -10.88 -4.55 -0.88
N VAL A 182 -11.30 -5.38 -1.84
CA VAL A 182 -10.45 -6.28 -2.62
C VAL A 182 -9.89 -5.66 -3.89
N SER A 183 -10.31 -4.43 -4.27
CA SER A 183 -9.63 -3.66 -5.32
C SER A 183 -8.25 -3.19 -4.85
N CYS A 184 -7.55 -2.47 -5.73
CA CYS A 184 -6.33 -1.80 -5.36
C CYS A 184 -6.27 -0.42 -5.99
N ASP A 185 -6.65 0.54 -5.18
CA ASP A 185 -6.68 1.98 -5.40
C ASP A 185 -6.32 2.69 -4.08
N ARG A 186 -6.25 4.02 -4.09
CA ARG A 186 -5.88 4.82 -2.91
C ARG A 186 -6.85 4.61 -1.73
N ASP A 187 -8.13 4.44 -2.02
CA ASP A 187 -9.16 4.22 -0.99
C ASP A 187 -9.09 2.83 -0.38
N SER A 188 -8.71 1.83 -1.17
CA SER A 188 -8.42 0.48 -0.68
C SER A 188 -7.26 0.48 0.30
N VAL A 189 -6.20 1.25 0.01
CA VAL A 189 -5.06 1.41 0.94
C VAL A 189 -5.54 1.98 2.27
N ARG A 190 -6.33 3.07 2.23
CA ARG A 190 -6.86 3.73 3.44
C ARG A 190 -7.82 2.83 4.22
N THR A 191 -8.78 2.22 3.53
CA THR A 191 -9.80 1.37 4.12
C THR A 191 -9.17 0.14 4.76
N ASN A 192 -8.31 -0.57 4.04
CA ASN A 192 -7.65 -1.77 4.56
C ASN A 192 -6.70 -1.45 5.72
N ALA A 193 -6.03 -0.30 5.71
CA ALA A 193 -5.23 0.15 6.85
C ALA A 193 -6.09 0.46 8.08
N LEU A 194 -7.19 1.20 7.89
CA LEU A 194 -8.10 1.62 8.97
C LEU A 194 -8.74 0.43 9.68
N ILE A 195 -8.85 -0.70 9.01
CA ILE A 195 -9.47 -1.91 9.53
C ILE A 195 -8.47 -3.03 9.87
N GLY A 196 -7.17 -2.75 9.75
CA GLY A 196 -6.10 -3.62 10.25
C GLY A 196 -5.50 -4.63 9.27
N PHE A 197 -5.96 -4.68 8.01
CA PHE A 197 -5.38 -5.51 6.95
C PHE A 197 -4.10 -4.89 6.38
N TRP A 198 -3.04 -4.97 7.17
CA TRP A 198 -1.73 -4.40 6.84
C TRP A 198 -1.20 -4.87 5.49
N TYR A 199 -1.23 -6.18 5.22
CA TYR A 199 -0.65 -6.73 3.99
C TYR A 199 -1.45 -6.34 2.75
N ASP A 200 -2.76 -6.18 2.87
CA ASP A 200 -3.60 -5.67 1.80
C ASP A 200 -3.31 -4.21 1.49
N ALA A 201 -3.18 -3.36 2.51
CA ALA A 201 -2.86 -1.94 2.35
C ALA A 201 -1.43 -1.73 1.81
N MET A 202 -0.44 -2.35 2.45
CA MET A 202 0.98 -2.20 2.09
C MET A 202 1.29 -2.83 0.71
N GLY A 203 0.73 -4.01 0.43
CA GLY A 203 0.84 -4.62 -0.89
C GLY A 203 0.19 -3.78 -1.99
N CYS A 204 -0.98 -3.20 -1.70
CA CYS A 204 -1.64 -2.35 -2.68
C CYS A 204 -0.85 -1.06 -2.97
N VAL A 205 -0.41 -0.32 -1.95
CA VAL A 205 0.35 0.93 -2.19
C VAL A 205 1.66 0.67 -2.93
N CYS A 206 2.34 -0.46 -2.67
CA CYS A 206 3.54 -0.83 -3.43
C CYS A 206 3.21 -1.11 -4.91
N SER A 207 2.11 -1.83 -5.20
CA SER A 207 1.67 -2.06 -6.58
C SER A 207 1.25 -0.78 -7.30
N LEU A 208 0.62 0.18 -6.60
CA LEU A 208 0.31 1.49 -7.17
C LEU A 208 1.59 2.26 -7.53
N ILE A 209 2.60 2.26 -6.65
CA ILE A 209 3.89 2.92 -6.92
C ILE A 209 4.61 2.28 -8.11
N GLU A 210 4.54 0.95 -8.27
CA GLU A 210 5.10 0.27 -9.45
C GLU A 210 4.42 0.71 -10.75
N LYS A 211 3.11 0.98 -10.73
CA LYS A 211 2.33 1.43 -11.90
C LYS A 211 2.50 2.93 -12.19
N GLU A 212 2.57 3.75 -11.14
CA GLU A 212 2.61 5.21 -11.19
C GLU A 212 3.84 5.76 -10.41
N PRO A 213 5.08 5.43 -10.82
CA PRO A 213 6.28 5.69 -10.02
C PRO A 213 6.60 7.17 -9.80
N ASN A 214 6.06 8.03 -10.65
CA ASN A 214 6.25 9.48 -10.61
C ASN A 214 5.20 10.21 -9.77
N ASP A 215 4.16 9.51 -9.28
CA ASP A 215 3.19 10.14 -8.38
C ASP A 215 3.75 10.22 -6.95
N PRO A 216 4.06 11.42 -6.45
CA PRO A 216 4.58 11.57 -5.09
C PRO A 216 3.55 11.24 -4.01
N SER A 217 2.24 11.32 -4.30
CA SER A 217 1.17 11.03 -3.33
C SER A 217 1.27 9.59 -2.83
N LEU A 218 1.55 8.63 -3.72
CA LEU A 218 1.63 7.22 -3.40
C LEU A 218 2.79 6.91 -2.43
N ARG A 219 3.94 7.56 -2.63
CA ARG A 219 5.07 7.47 -1.69
C ARG A 219 4.76 8.10 -0.34
N ARG A 220 3.95 9.18 -0.30
CA ARG A 220 3.45 9.75 0.96
C ARG A 220 2.52 8.78 1.69
N LEU A 221 1.63 8.07 0.97
CA LEU A 221 0.77 7.03 1.55
C LEU A 221 1.61 5.90 2.17
N ARG A 222 2.59 5.37 1.43
CA ARG A 222 3.49 4.30 1.93
C ARG A 222 4.30 4.78 3.14
N ALA A 223 4.91 5.97 3.07
CA ALA A 223 5.66 6.54 4.18
C ALA A 223 4.80 6.75 5.44
N ALA A 224 3.55 7.20 5.29
CA ALA A 224 2.62 7.38 6.40
C ALA A 224 2.30 6.05 7.11
N LEU A 225 2.09 4.97 6.36
CA LEU A 225 1.92 3.62 6.94
C LEU A 225 3.18 3.17 7.68
N LEU A 226 4.35 3.32 7.05
CA LEU A 226 5.63 2.88 7.62
C LEU A 226 5.95 3.57 8.94
N ARG A 227 5.67 4.88 9.07
CA ARG A 227 5.88 5.63 10.32
C ARG A 227 5.02 5.09 11.47
N GLN A 228 3.76 4.74 11.20
CA GLN A 228 2.82 4.25 12.21
C GLN A 228 3.25 2.91 12.82
N VAL A 229 4.09 2.13 12.12
CA VAL A 229 4.64 0.86 12.62
C VAL A 229 6.11 0.97 13.05
N GLY A 230 6.65 2.18 13.15
CA GLY A 230 8.00 2.46 13.62
C GLY A 230 9.12 2.31 12.58
N LEU A 231 8.78 2.14 11.29
CA LEU A 231 9.75 2.02 10.19
C LEU A 231 10.15 3.40 9.62
N ASN A 232 10.50 4.33 10.51
CA ASN A 232 10.75 5.74 10.18
C ASN A 232 11.88 5.93 9.15
N GLY A 233 12.99 5.19 9.28
CA GLY A 233 14.10 5.34 8.36
C GLY A 233 13.75 4.96 6.92
N VAL A 234 12.93 3.92 6.72
CA VAL A 234 12.45 3.52 5.38
C VAL A 234 11.47 4.57 4.84
N ALA A 235 10.59 5.10 5.71
CA ALA A 235 9.68 6.17 5.32
C ALA A 235 10.44 7.42 4.85
N ASP A 236 11.50 7.82 5.56
CA ASP A 236 12.30 8.98 5.20
C ASP A 236 13.12 8.74 3.91
N TRP A 237 13.63 7.52 3.70
CA TRP A 237 14.24 7.14 2.41
C TRP A 237 13.25 7.27 1.26
N ASP A 238 12.03 6.78 1.45
CA ASP A 238 11.01 6.78 0.40
C ASP A 238 10.59 8.21 0.03
N LEU A 239 10.44 9.10 1.02
CA LEU A 239 10.15 10.51 0.76
C LEU A 239 11.30 11.25 0.08
N ARG A 240 12.56 10.95 0.40
CA ARG A 240 13.72 11.54 -0.30
C ARG A 240 13.78 11.13 -1.76
N SER A 241 13.36 9.90 -2.08
CA SER A 241 13.37 9.42 -3.46
C SER A 241 12.45 10.24 -4.38
N ILE A 242 11.39 10.87 -3.85
CA ILE A 242 10.55 11.83 -4.60
C ILE A 242 11.40 12.97 -5.16
N GLN A 243 12.26 13.56 -4.33
CA GLN A 243 13.06 14.74 -4.68
C GLN A 243 14.15 14.41 -5.71
N SER A 244 14.64 13.17 -5.72
CA SER A 244 15.63 12.71 -6.69
C SER A 244 15.08 12.56 -8.11
N HIS A 245 13.75 12.45 -8.28
CA HIS A 245 13.11 12.32 -9.60
C HIS A 245 12.68 13.67 -10.20
N THR A 246 12.76 14.76 -9.43
CA THR A 246 12.39 16.12 -9.88
C THR A 246 13.58 16.94 -10.40
N LYS A 247 14.81 16.43 -10.25
CA LYS A 247 16.04 17.03 -10.81
C LYS A 247 16.46 16.29 -12.07
#